data_AF-A0A941DHT2-F1
#
_entry.id   AF-A0A941DHT2-F1
#
_cell.length_a   1.000
_cell.length_b   1.000
_cell.length_c   1.000
_cell.angle_alpha   90.00
_cell.angle_beta   90.00
_cell.angle_gamma   90.00
#
_symmetry.space_group_name_H-M   'P 1'
#
loop_
_entity.id
_entity.type
_entity.pdbx_description
1 polymer ?
#
loop_
_entity_poly.entity_id
_entity_poly.type
_entity_poly.pdbx_seq_one_letter_code
_entity_poly.pdbx_strand_id
1 'polypeptide(L)'
;MRSLLFFAPIPAVLMSIVLMQFVGVSRFVWIQQVVVSVFALGLAYAMSRRNFVAVSTKWHIYLVLFLGLLLFLPPVLGSSPDPQRWLVLGGFRLYIAACVLPLLVLLLENLIHQRNTQAQIWIFFYPVIAAALAWQPDASQSLAVALIGLISIMRTDNRTVIKLMCIITLLVASILSSAQPDPLKPVSYVEGVIQLGATMHLSIAAILLLVLAIIPISLIWIGRRHQHTTFYLPALYYLVIDICAFLQLTPMPLLGFGAGPILGYALMAYACSRQIQQR
;
A
#
# COMPACT_ATOMS: atom_id res chain seq x y z
N MET A 1 -7.98 18.54 -10.17
CA MET A 1 -7.56 18.02 -8.85
C MET A 1 -7.62 16.50 -8.76
N ARG A 2 -8.74 15.83 -9.07
CA ARG A 2 -8.82 14.35 -9.10
C ARG A 2 -7.73 13.68 -9.95
N SER A 3 -7.42 14.25 -11.11
CA SER A 3 -6.37 13.72 -11.98
C SER A 3 -4.98 13.66 -11.32
N LEU A 4 -4.71 14.50 -10.32
CA LEU A 4 -3.43 14.48 -9.60
C LEU A 4 -3.19 13.14 -8.90
N LEU A 5 -4.25 12.46 -8.42
CA LEU A 5 -4.14 11.11 -7.85
C LEU A 5 -3.56 10.10 -8.83
N PHE A 6 -3.67 10.32 -10.14
CA PHE A 6 -3.19 9.39 -11.17
C PHE A 6 -1.86 9.83 -11.78
N PHE A 7 -1.55 11.12 -11.72
CA PHE A 7 -0.28 11.68 -12.21
C PHE A 7 0.83 11.70 -11.16
N ALA A 8 0.49 11.74 -9.86
CA ALA A 8 1.45 11.72 -8.75
C ALA A 8 2.48 10.57 -8.79
N PRO A 9 2.13 9.31 -9.15
CA PRO A 9 3.10 8.21 -9.17
C PRO A 9 3.97 8.18 -10.45
N ILE A 10 3.62 8.96 -11.49
CA ILE A 10 4.29 8.88 -12.80
C ILE A 10 5.80 9.18 -12.70
N PRO A 11 6.26 10.24 -12.01
CA PRO A 11 7.68 10.49 -11.87
C PRO A 11 8.43 9.31 -11.25
N ALA A 12 7.84 8.62 -10.25
CA ALA A 12 8.46 7.46 -9.61
C ALA A 12 8.59 6.28 -10.58
N VAL A 13 7.52 5.99 -11.32
CA VAL A 13 7.52 4.93 -12.34
C VAL A 13 8.53 5.22 -13.46
N LEU A 14 8.61 6.47 -13.94
CA LEU A 14 9.57 6.85 -14.98
C LEU A 14 11.01 6.71 -14.49
N MET A 15 11.31 7.19 -13.27
CA MET A 15 12.65 7.05 -12.70
C MET A 15 13.01 5.57 -12.46
N SER A 16 12.04 4.73 -12.08
CA SER A 16 12.20 3.28 -11.98
C SER A 16 12.70 2.68 -13.30
N ILE A 17 12.05 3.03 -14.43
CA ILE A 17 12.41 2.53 -15.76
C ILE A 17 13.80 2.99 -16.17
N VAL A 18 14.12 4.27 -15.97
CA VAL A 18 15.44 4.83 -16.30
C VAL A 18 16.55 4.13 -15.52
N LEU A 19 16.36 3.91 -14.22
CA LEU A 19 17.35 3.21 -13.39
C LEU A 19 17.50 1.74 -13.80
N MET A 20 16.41 1.04 -14.09
CA MET A 20 16.48 -0.34 -14.59
C MET A 20 17.25 -0.43 -15.92
N GLN A 21 17.04 0.51 -16.84
CA GLN A 21 17.79 0.57 -18.09
C GLN A 21 19.28 0.83 -17.85
N PHE A 22 19.62 1.74 -16.94
CA PHE A 22 21.00 2.09 -16.63
C PHE A 22 21.80 0.90 -16.06
N VAL A 23 21.17 0.10 -15.20
CA VAL A 23 21.82 -1.08 -14.58
C VAL A 23 21.76 -2.33 -15.48
N GLY A 24 21.28 -2.19 -16.72
CA GLY A 24 21.24 -3.30 -17.68
C GLY A 24 20.22 -4.37 -17.32
N VAL A 25 19.15 -4.02 -16.60
CA VAL A 25 18.04 -4.94 -16.31
C VAL A 25 17.37 -5.37 -17.62
N SER A 26 17.00 -6.64 -17.71
CA SER A 26 16.36 -7.22 -18.91
C SER A 26 15.19 -6.37 -19.39
N ARG A 27 15.09 -6.21 -20.72
CA ARG A 27 14.00 -5.45 -21.37
C ARG A 27 12.62 -5.92 -20.95
N PHE A 28 12.47 -7.22 -20.75
CA PHE A 28 11.21 -7.81 -20.33
C PHE A 28 10.71 -7.25 -18.99
N VAL A 29 11.61 -7.03 -18.03
CA VAL A 29 11.27 -6.58 -16.67
C VAL A 29 10.76 -5.13 -16.68
N TRP A 30 11.48 -4.20 -17.32
CA TRP A 30 11.02 -2.80 -17.33
C TRP A 30 9.84 -2.59 -18.29
N ILE A 31 9.68 -3.40 -19.35
CA ILE A 31 8.46 -3.40 -20.18
C ILE A 31 7.26 -3.82 -19.33
N GLN A 32 7.40 -4.83 -18.49
CA GLN A 32 6.33 -5.23 -17.57
C GLN A 32 5.93 -4.09 -16.63
N GLN A 33 6.89 -3.35 -16.07
CA GLN A 33 6.61 -2.18 -15.24
C GLN A 33 5.78 -1.14 -16.03
N VAL A 34 6.18 -0.82 -17.26
CA VAL A 34 5.44 0.11 -18.14
C VAL A 34 4.01 -0.38 -18.39
N VAL A 35 3.84 -1.64 -18.80
CA VAL A 35 2.53 -2.21 -19.13
C VAL A 35 1.61 -2.18 -17.91
N VAL A 36 2.11 -2.61 -16.74
CA VAL A 36 1.31 -2.61 -15.50
C VAL A 36 0.95 -1.18 -15.08
N SER A 37 1.89 -0.23 -15.15
CA SER A 37 1.61 1.17 -14.80
C SER A 37 0.60 1.82 -15.73
N VAL A 38 0.77 1.68 -17.05
CA VAL A 38 -0.16 2.24 -18.04
C VAL A 38 -1.53 1.62 -17.89
N PHE A 39 -1.61 0.30 -17.77
CA PHE A 39 -2.88 -0.40 -17.63
C PHE A 39 -3.58 -0.04 -16.32
N ALA A 40 -2.90 -0.16 -15.17
CA ALA A 40 -3.50 0.08 -13.87
C ALA A 40 -3.92 1.55 -13.68
N LEU A 41 -3.01 2.50 -13.91
CA LEU A 41 -3.29 3.93 -13.72
C LEU A 41 -4.24 4.46 -14.80
N GLY A 42 -4.06 4.01 -16.05
CA GLY A 42 -4.91 4.40 -17.18
C GLY A 42 -6.34 3.90 -17.02
N LEU A 43 -6.52 2.63 -16.65
CA LEU A 43 -7.84 2.06 -16.37
C LEU A 43 -8.50 2.74 -15.17
N ALA A 44 -7.78 2.91 -14.06
CA ALA A 44 -8.28 3.59 -12.87
C ALA A 44 -8.71 5.04 -13.17
N TYR A 45 -7.90 5.76 -13.97
CA TYR A 45 -8.23 7.11 -14.43
C TYR A 45 -9.47 7.13 -15.34
N ALA A 46 -9.52 6.26 -16.35
CA ALA A 46 -10.65 6.16 -17.27
C ALA A 46 -11.96 5.81 -16.53
N MET A 47 -11.90 4.88 -15.57
CA MET A 47 -13.04 4.52 -14.73
C MET A 47 -13.46 5.68 -13.82
N SER A 48 -12.52 6.48 -13.31
CA SER A 48 -12.80 7.66 -12.47
C SER A 48 -13.62 8.75 -13.19
N ARG A 49 -13.58 8.77 -14.52
CA ARG A 49 -14.28 9.75 -15.36
C ARG A 49 -15.74 9.36 -15.62
N ARG A 50 -16.13 8.11 -15.34
CA ARG A 50 -17.49 7.62 -15.53
C ARG A 50 -18.34 7.91 -14.30
N ASN A 51 -19.58 8.34 -14.55
CA ASN A 51 -20.59 8.52 -13.50
C ASN A 51 -21.21 7.17 -13.16
N PHE A 52 -20.53 6.38 -12.34
CA PHE A 52 -21.11 5.16 -11.78
C PHE A 52 -22.02 5.49 -10.60
N VAL A 53 -23.08 4.69 -10.41
CA VAL A 53 -23.96 4.75 -9.24
C VAL A 53 -23.13 4.57 -7.95
N ALA A 54 -23.54 5.24 -6.87
CA ALA A 54 -22.92 5.08 -5.58
C ALA A 54 -22.92 3.60 -5.16
N VAL A 55 -21.75 3.10 -4.76
CA VAL A 55 -21.60 1.72 -4.30
C VAL A 55 -22.26 1.61 -2.92
N SER A 56 -23.13 0.62 -2.72
CA SER A 56 -23.83 0.44 -1.44
C SER A 56 -22.84 0.07 -0.32
N THR A 57 -23.21 0.35 0.94
CA THR A 57 -22.40 -0.04 2.10
C THR A 57 -22.14 -1.55 2.17
N LYS A 58 -23.10 -2.38 1.72
CA LYS A 58 -22.94 -3.84 1.66
C LYS A 58 -21.79 -4.26 0.76
N TRP A 59 -21.66 -3.63 -0.41
CA TRP A 59 -20.55 -3.88 -1.33
C TRP A 59 -19.20 -3.44 -0.76
N HIS A 60 -19.15 -2.33 -0.01
CA HIS A 60 -17.93 -1.91 0.70
C HIS A 60 -17.52 -2.97 1.73
N ILE A 61 -18.47 -3.51 2.48
CA ILE A 61 -18.23 -4.59 3.45
C ILE A 61 -17.68 -5.83 2.76
N TYR A 62 -18.34 -6.31 1.69
CA TYR A 62 -17.84 -7.47 0.94
C TYR A 62 -16.45 -7.26 0.37
N LEU A 63 -16.16 -6.05 -0.12
CA LEU A 63 -14.84 -5.71 -0.62
C LEU A 63 -13.77 -5.71 0.48
N VAL A 64 -14.06 -5.14 1.66
CA VAL A 64 -13.14 -5.16 2.81
C VAL A 64 -12.86 -6.60 3.26
N LEU A 65 -13.91 -7.43 3.38
CA LEU A 65 -13.76 -8.84 3.74
C LEU A 65 -12.94 -9.61 2.70
N PHE A 66 -13.22 -9.40 1.42
CA PHE A 66 -12.49 -10.02 0.33
C PHE A 66 -11.01 -9.62 0.34
N LEU A 67 -10.70 -8.33 0.40
CA LEU A 67 -9.32 -7.83 0.45
C LEU A 67 -8.57 -8.31 1.70
N GLY A 68 -9.25 -8.39 2.85
CA GLY A 68 -8.68 -8.96 4.07
C GLY A 68 -8.38 -10.45 3.92
N LEU A 69 -9.27 -11.22 3.27
CA LEU A 69 -9.05 -12.63 3.01
C LEU A 69 -7.86 -12.87 2.07
N LEU A 70 -7.63 -12.00 1.09
CA LEU A 70 -6.48 -12.11 0.18
C LEU A 70 -5.13 -12.09 0.92
N LEU A 71 -5.04 -11.44 2.09
CA LEU A 71 -3.83 -11.44 2.92
C LEU A 71 -3.49 -12.81 3.53
N PHE A 72 -4.43 -13.74 3.58
CA PHE A 72 -4.14 -15.10 4.05
C PHE A 72 -3.67 -16.03 2.94
N LEU A 73 -3.73 -15.60 1.67
CA LEU A 73 -3.34 -16.45 0.55
C LEU A 73 -1.83 -16.69 0.43
N PRO A 74 -0.92 -15.70 0.60
CA PRO A 74 0.50 -15.94 0.42
C PRO A 74 1.09 -17.04 1.34
N PRO A 75 0.79 -17.10 2.65
CA PRO A 75 1.29 -18.20 3.49
C PRO A 75 0.72 -19.57 3.14
N VAL A 76 -0.47 -19.62 2.52
CA VAL A 76 -1.18 -20.87 2.20
C VAL A 76 -0.81 -21.41 0.82
N LEU A 77 -0.67 -20.54 -0.17
CA LEU A 77 -0.45 -20.88 -1.58
C LEU A 77 0.96 -20.53 -2.06
N GLY A 78 1.75 -19.82 -1.26
CA GLY A 78 3.12 -19.44 -1.58
C GLY A 78 4.00 -20.66 -1.78
N SER A 79 4.80 -20.61 -2.83
CA SER A 79 5.77 -21.66 -3.18
C SER A 79 7.17 -21.26 -2.75
N SER A 80 7.88 -22.13 -2.01
CA SER A 80 9.33 -22.03 -1.85
C SER A 80 9.99 -22.22 -3.22
N PRO A 81 10.95 -21.36 -3.67
CA PRO A 81 11.88 -20.54 -2.88
C PRO A 81 11.58 -19.01 -2.80
N ASP A 82 10.39 -18.55 -3.21
CA ASP A 82 10.06 -17.12 -3.20
C ASP A 82 9.70 -16.61 -1.77
N PRO A 83 9.68 -15.28 -1.51
CA PRO A 83 9.29 -14.76 -0.21
C PRO A 83 7.86 -15.18 0.10
N GLN A 84 7.60 -15.57 1.35
CA GLN A 84 6.29 -16.04 1.81
C GLN A 84 5.17 -14.99 1.65
N ARG A 85 5.53 -13.73 1.41
CA ARG A 85 4.62 -12.60 1.12
C ARG A 85 4.23 -12.45 -0.36
N TRP A 86 4.78 -13.26 -1.27
CA TRP A 86 4.52 -13.18 -2.71
C TRP A 86 3.64 -14.34 -3.21
N LEU A 87 2.77 -14.05 -4.18
CA LEU A 87 2.06 -15.07 -4.95
C LEU A 87 2.53 -15.09 -6.40
N VAL A 88 2.73 -16.29 -6.94
CA VAL A 88 3.04 -16.48 -8.36
C VAL A 88 1.74 -16.73 -9.11
N LEU A 89 1.35 -15.79 -9.98
CA LEU A 89 0.14 -15.86 -10.80
C LEU A 89 0.51 -15.76 -12.27
N GLY A 90 0.41 -16.87 -13.01
CA GLY A 90 0.66 -16.88 -14.46
C GLY A 90 2.05 -16.37 -14.86
N GLY A 91 3.08 -16.65 -14.05
CA GLY A 91 4.46 -16.17 -14.26
C GLY A 91 4.74 -14.79 -13.65
N PHE A 92 3.75 -14.10 -13.10
CA PHE A 92 3.92 -12.83 -12.39
C PHE A 92 4.09 -13.06 -10.90
N ARG A 93 5.06 -12.38 -10.28
CA ARG A 93 5.22 -12.34 -8.83
C ARG A 93 4.47 -11.13 -8.29
N LEU A 94 3.43 -11.38 -7.50
CA LEU A 94 2.57 -10.36 -6.95
C LEU A 94 2.73 -10.27 -5.43
N TYR A 95 3.20 -9.12 -4.99
CA TYR A 95 3.26 -8.77 -3.58
C TYR A 95 1.86 -8.34 -3.11
N ILE A 96 1.11 -9.28 -2.54
CA ILE A 96 -0.32 -9.13 -2.26
C ILE A 96 -0.60 -8.02 -1.26
N ALA A 97 0.16 -7.97 -0.15
CA ALA A 97 -0.03 -6.94 0.88
C ALA A 97 0.07 -5.53 0.28
N ALA A 98 1.11 -5.24 -0.51
CA ALA A 98 1.26 -3.96 -1.19
C ALA A 98 0.16 -3.65 -2.21
N CYS A 99 -0.48 -4.67 -2.78
CA CYS A 99 -1.60 -4.53 -3.71
C CYS A 99 -2.92 -4.20 -3.01
N VAL A 100 -3.18 -4.75 -1.83
CA VAL A 100 -4.49 -4.66 -1.18
C VAL A 100 -4.55 -3.62 -0.06
N LEU A 101 -3.47 -3.43 0.70
CA LEU A 101 -3.46 -2.60 1.91
C LEU A 101 -3.79 -1.12 1.68
N PRO A 102 -3.28 -0.44 0.63
CA PRO A 102 -3.61 0.97 0.40
C PRO A 102 -5.12 1.21 0.27
N LEU A 103 -5.82 0.32 -0.44
CA LEU A 103 -7.27 0.38 -0.60
C LEU A 103 -7.99 -0.12 0.66
N LEU A 104 -7.53 -1.22 1.25
CA LEU A 104 -8.17 -1.84 2.42
C LEU A 104 -8.21 -0.87 3.61
N VAL A 105 -7.10 -0.18 3.91
CA VAL A 105 -7.04 0.84 4.96
C VAL A 105 -8.06 1.96 4.71
N LEU A 106 -8.10 2.48 3.48
CA LEU A 106 -9.05 3.54 3.11
C LEU A 106 -10.49 3.08 3.34
N LEU A 107 -10.84 1.89 2.86
CA LEU A 107 -12.20 1.34 2.97
C LEU A 107 -12.58 1.04 4.42
N LEU A 108 -11.67 0.46 5.20
CA LEU A 108 -11.88 0.12 6.59
C LEU A 108 -12.14 1.37 7.43
N GLU A 109 -11.38 2.45 7.20
CA GLU A 109 -11.60 3.72 7.89
C GLU A 109 -12.98 4.32 7.58
N ASN A 110 -13.47 4.19 6.34
CA ASN A 110 -14.82 4.63 6.01
C ASN A 110 -15.90 3.84 6.75
N LEU A 111 -15.66 2.55 7.05
CA LEU A 111 -16.58 1.70 7.81
C LEU A 111 -16.56 2.07 9.31
N ILE A 112 -15.37 2.32 9.86
CA ILE A 112 -15.18 2.70 11.28
C ILE A 112 -15.83 4.06 11.57
N HIS A 113 -15.83 4.98 10.62
CA HIS A 113 -16.41 6.32 10.79
C HIS A 113 -17.91 6.45 10.48
N GLN A 114 -18.60 5.35 10.22
CA GLN A 114 -20.06 5.39 10.10
C GLN A 114 -20.68 5.64 11.49
N ARG A 115 -21.73 6.47 11.57
CA ARG A 115 -22.39 6.84 12.85
C ARG A 115 -23.32 5.74 13.42
N ASN A 116 -22.94 4.47 13.31
CA ASN A 116 -23.73 3.34 13.80
C ASN A 116 -22.89 2.49 14.75
N THR A 117 -23.49 1.89 15.78
CA THR A 117 -22.87 0.95 16.71
C THR A 117 -22.12 -0.19 16.02
N GLN A 118 -22.59 -0.64 14.84
CA GLN A 118 -21.88 -1.65 14.04
C GLN A 118 -20.52 -1.18 13.50
N ALA A 119 -20.32 0.14 13.35
CA ALA A 119 -19.06 0.74 12.89
C ALA A 119 -17.90 0.40 13.83
N GLN A 120 -18.20 0.29 15.13
CA GLN A 120 -17.20 -0.02 16.16
C GLN A 120 -16.64 -1.44 16.03
N ILE A 121 -17.37 -2.40 15.46
CA ILE A 121 -16.89 -3.79 15.29
C ILE A 121 -15.73 -3.84 14.29
N TRP A 122 -15.66 -2.91 13.34
CA TRP A 122 -14.62 -2.90 12.31
C TRP A 122 -13.22 -2.62 12.86
N ILE A 123 -13.07 -2.13 14.10
CA ILE A 123 -11.74 -1.97 14.70
C ILE A 123 -11.01 -3.30 14.88
N PHE A 124 -11.74 -4.41 15.06
CA PHE A 124 -11.16 -5.74 15.24
C PHE A 124 -10.52 -6.27 13.96
N PHE A 125 -10.79 -5.63 12.81
CA PHE A 125 -10.19 -6.02 11.55
C PHE A 125 -8.69 -5.68 11.47
N TYR A 126 -8.23 -4.65 12.20
CA TYR A 126 -6.80 -4.31 12.27
C TYR A 126 -5.96 -5.45 12.90
N PRO A 127 -6.30 -5.99 14.09
CA PRO A 127 -5.67 -7.20 14.62
C PRO A 127 -5.67 -8.40 13.66
N VAL A 128 -6.76 -8.63 12.91
CA VAL A 128 -6.85 -9.72 11.93
C VAL A 128 -5.87 -9.52 10.77
N ILE A 129 -5.80 -8.31 10.22
CA ILE A 129 -4.82 -7.94 9.19
C ILE A 129 -3.39 -8.13 9.73
N ALA A 130 -3.09 -7.66 10.94
CA ALA A 130 -1.77 -7.78 11.53
C ALA A 130 -1.36 -9.24 11.76
N ALA A 131 -2.29 -10.10 12.19
CA ALA A 131 -2.05 -11.53 12.30
C ALA A 131 -1.72 -12.17 10.94
N ALA A 132 -2.42 -11.78 9.87
CA ALA A 132 -2.12 -12.25 8.52
C ALA A 132 -0.71 -11.82 8.06
N LEU A 133 -0.30 -10.58 8.36
CA LEU A 133 1.01 -10.05 8.00
C LEU A 133 2.16 -10.66 8.82
N ALA A 134 1.91 -10.98 10.09
CA ALA A 134 2.86 -11.72 10.91
C ALA A 134 3.10 -13.15 10.40
N TRP A 135 2.11 -13.75 9.74
CA TRP A 135 2.25 -15.05 9.07
C TRP A 135 2.94 -14.93 7.69
N GLN A 136 2.95 -13.75 7.08
CA GLN A 136 3.67 -13.45 5.83
C GLN A 136 5.13 -12.99 6.02
N PRO A 137 5.67 -13.13 7.24
CA PRO A 137 6.66 -12.22 7.83
C PRO A 137 6.93 -10.90 7.08
N ASP A 138 5.98 -9.97 7.14
CA ASP A 138 6.08 -8.66 6.48
C ASP A 138 6.16 -7.48 7.46
N ALA A 139 7.38 -7.21 7.94
CA ALA A 139 7.63 -6.21 8.97
C ALA A 139 7.15 -4.80 8.58
N SER A 140 7.39 -4.40 7.33
CA SER A 140 7.08 -3.05 6.84
C SER A 140 5.57 -2.83 6.74
N GLN A 141 4.84 -3.81 6.19
CA GLN A 141 3.38 -3.74 6.11
C GLN A 141 2.75 -3.85 7.49
N SER A 142 3.28 -4.72 8.37
CA SER A 142 2.78 -4.86 9.74
C SER A 142 2.94 -3.57 10.52
N LEU A 143 4.09 -2.89 10.41
CA LEU A 143 4.33 -1.61 11.08
C LEU A 143 3.37 -0.53 10.57
N ALA A 144 3.17 -0.44 9.25
CA ALA A 144 2.21 0.51 8.66
C ALA A 144 0.80 0.27 9.19
N VAL A 145 0.34 -0.99 9.20
CA VAL A 145 -0.98 -1.37 9.74
C VAL A 145 -1.07 -1.10 11.25
N ALA A 146 -0.02 -1.33 12.02
CA ALA A 146 -0.02 -1.07 13.46
C ALA A 146 -0.17 0.42 13.79
N LEU A 147 0.54 1.31 13.08
CA LEU A 147 0.44 2.75 13.27
C LEU A 147 -0.92 3.30 12.85
N ILE A 148 -1.43 2.85 11.70
CA ILE A 148 -2.76 3.22 11.20
C ILE A 148 -3.84 2.71 12.15
N GLY A 149 -3.76 1.44 12.54
CA GLY A 149 -4.68 0.81 13.48
C GLY A 149 -4.70 1.51 14.83
N LEU A 150 -3.53 1.88 15.38
CA LEU A 150 -3.43 2.67 16.60
C LEU A 150 -4.23 3.97 16.49
N ILE A 151 -4.03 4.75 15.42
CA ILE A 151 -4.75 6.01 15.20
C ILE A 151 -6.25 5.78 15.08
N SER A 152 -6.69 4.81 14.27
CA SER A 152 -8.12 4.51 14.08
C SER A 152 -8.77 4.03 15.37
N ILE A 153 -8.14 3.12 16.13
CA ILE A 153 -8.66 2.57 17.38
C ILE A 153 -8.79 3.66 18.44
N MET A 154 -7.79 4.55 18.58
CA MET A 154 -7.82 5.65 19.56
C MET A 154 -8.97 6.61 19.33
N ARG A 155 -9.38 6.82 18.07
CA ARG A 155 -10.47 7.72 17.69
C ARG A 155 -11.88 7.15 17.90
N THR A 156 -12.01 5.89 18.32
CA THR A 156 -13.31 5.27 18.61
C THR A 156 -13.75 5.48 20.06
N ASP A 157 -15.05 5.36 20.35
CA ASP A 157 -15.60 5.44 21.72
C ASP A 157 -15.61 4.08 22.46
N ASN A 158 -14.83 3.10 21.97
CA ASN A 158 -14.77 1.76 22.54
C ASN A 158 -14.14 1.75 23.95
N ARG A 159 -14.49 0.74 24.76
CA ARG A 159 -13.92 0.55 26.11
C ARG A 159 -12.39 0.47 26.05
N THR A 160 -11.72 1.11 27.02
CA THR A 160 -10.24 1.14 27.11
C THR A 160 -9.61 -0.25 27.05
N VAL A 161 -10.23 -1.25 27.68
CA VAL A 161 -9.75 -2.65 27.64
C VAL A 161 -9.74 -3.20 26.21
N ILE A 162 -10.79 -2.95 25.43
CA ILE A 162 -10.87 -3.40 24.02
C ILE A 162 -9.80 -2.71 23.18
N LYS A 163 -9.64 -1.40 23.36
CA LYS A 163 -8.60 -0.63 22.67
C LYS A 163 -7.20 -1.17 22.99
N LEU A 164 -6.92 -1.40 24.28
CA LEU A 164 -5.64 -1.89 24.74
C LEU A 164 -5.35 -3.30 24.20
N MET A 165 -6.33 -4.20 24.21
CA MET A 165 -6.20 -5.53 23.60
C MET A 165 -5.83 -5.43 22.13
N CYS A 166 -6.55 -4.63 21.34
CA CYS A 166 -6.26 -4.47 19.92
C CYS A 166 -4.85 -3.91 19.67
N ILE A 167 -4.45 -2.88 20.43
CA ILE A 167 -3.10 -2.29 20.32
C ILE A 167 -2.00 -3.28 20.69
N ILE A 168 -2.18 -4.04 21.78
CA ILE A 168 -1.23 -5.08 22.17
C ILE A 168 -1.10 -6.12 21.05
N THR A 169 -2.21 -6.57 20.45
CA THR A 169 -2.15 -7.50 19.32
C THR A 169 -1.40 -6.91 18.13
N LEU A 170 -1.62 -5.64 17.78
CA LEU A 170 -0.89 -4.95 16.70
C LEU A 170 0.62 -4.87 16.98
N LEU A 171 0.99 -4.55 18.22
CA LEU A 171 2.38 -4.47 18.64
C LEU A 171 3.06 -5.84 18.58
N VAL A 172 2.42 -6.87 19.16
CA VAL A 172 2.93 -8.24 19.17
C VAL A 172 3.09 -8.77 17.74
N ALA A 173 2.08 -8.58 16.88
CA ALA A 173 2.17 -8.99 15.48
C ALA A 173 3.34 -8.30 14.74
N SER A 174 3.56 -7.01 14.97
CA SER A 174 4.67 -6.27 14.35
C SER A 174 6.04 -6.73 14.83
N ILE A 175 6.18 -7.06 16.12
CA ILE A 175 7.39 -7.66 16.67
C ILE A 175 7.63 -9.05 16.06
N LEU A 176 6.62 -9.91 16.04
CA LEU A 176 6.72 -11.26 15.46
C LEU A 176 7.05 -11.23 13.96
N SER A 177 6.47 -10.28 13.24
CA SER A 177 6.75 -10.08 11.82
C SER A 177 8.17 -9.59 11.55
N SER A 178 8.76 -8.82 12.48
CA SER A 178 10.12 -8.28 12.36
C SER A 178 11.19 -9.27 12.81
N ALA A 179 10.84 -10.23 13.67
CA ALA A 179 11.76 -11.24 14.20
C ALA A 179 12.08 -12.36 13.18
N GLN A 180 11.29 -12.48 12.12
CA GLN A 180 11.46 -13.52 11.11
C GLN A 180 12.38 -13.02 9.99
N PRO A 181 13.46 -13.74 9.65
CA PRO A 181 14.39 -13.31 8.63
C PRO A 181 13.79 -13.44 7.22
N ASP A 182 14.10 -12.48 6.35
CA ASP A 182 13.80 -12.60 4.92
C ASP A 182 14.83 -13.52 4.26
N PRO A 183 14.42 -14.64 3.63
CA PRO A 183 15.36 -15.56 3.00
C PRO A 183 15.99 -14.99 1.72
N LEU A 184 15.43 -13.94 1.11
CA LEU A 184 15.95 -13.39 -0.15
C LEU A 184 16.95 -12.25 0.07
N LYS A 185 18.00 -12.28 -0.76
CA LYS A 185 18.92 -11.14 -0.86
C LYS A 185 18.23 -9.96 -1.55
N PRO A 186 18.41 -8.74 -1.05
CA PRO A 186 17.89 -7.55 -1.68
C PRO A 186 18.32 -7.41 -3.14
N VAL A 187 17.36 -7.09 -4.00
CA VAL A 187 17.61 -6.76 -5.41
C VAL A 187 17.74 -5.25 -5.54
N SER A 188 18.86 -4.78 -6.11
CA SER A 188 19.23 -3.35 -6.12
C SER A 188 18.18 -2.45 -6.80
N TYR A 189 17.55 -2.90 -7.88
CA TYR A 189 16.52 -2.15 -8.60
C TYR A 189 15.10 -2.34 -8.02
N VAL A 190 14.96 -3.05 -6.90
CA VAL A 190 13.68 -3.30 -6.20
C VAL A 190 13.69 -2.66 -4.81
N GLU A 191 14.71 -2.94 -4.01
CA GLU A 191 14.81 -2.52 -2.60
C GLU A 191 15.87 -1.44 -2.40
N GLY A 192 17.00 -1.52 -3.11
CA GLY A 192 18.13 -0.61 -2.97
C GLY A 192 18.14 0.58 -3.93
N VAL A 193 16.97 1.02 -4.42
CA VAL A 193 16.89 1.97 -5.55
C VAL A 193 17.51 3.32 -5.23
N ILE A 194 17.36 3.80 -3.99
CA ILE A 194 17.96 5.06 -3.54
C ILE A 194 19.47 4.94 -3.45
N GLN A 195 19.98 3.83 -2.89
CA GLN A 195 21.40 3.55 -2.79
C GLN A 195 22.02 3.38 -4.18
N LEU A 196 21.32 2.73 -5.10
CA LEU A 196 21.70 2.63 -6.50
C LEU A 196 21.77 4.01 -7.18
N GLY A 197 20.82 4.91 -6.90
CA GLY A 197 20.93 6.30 -7.34
C GLY A 197 22.17 7.00 -6.76
N ALA A 198 22.48 6.73 -5.49
CA ALA A 198 23.63 7.33 -4.81
C ALA A 198 24.98 6.85 -5.36
N THR A 199 25.09 5.60 -5.86
CA THR A 199 26.32 5.12 -6.52
C THR A 199 26.56 5.82 -7.87
N MET A 200 25.52 6.35 -8.49
CA MET A 200 25.65 7.19 -9.69
C MET A 200 26.01 8.62 -9.32
N HIS A 201 25.17 9.27 -8.50
CA HIS A 201 25.41 10.62 -7.99
C HIS A 201 24.46 10.94 -6.82
N LEU A 202 24.93 11.69 -5.82
CA LEU A 202 24.12 12.06 -4.65
C LEU A 202 22.85 12.84 -5.03
N SER A 203 22.92 13.68 -6.06
CA SER A 203 21.73 14.41 -6.55
C SER A 203 20.65 13.49 -7.10
N ILE A 204 21.01 12.35 -7.70
CA ILE A 204 20.04 11.37 -8.19
C ILE A 204 19.30 10.77 -7.00
N ALA A 205 20.01 10.34 -5.95
CA ALA A 205 19.38 9.86 -4.72
C ALA A 205 18.41 10.88 -4.11
N ALA A 206 18.80 12.17 -4.07
CA ALA A 206 17.94 13.24 -3.59
C ALA A 206 16.67 13.42 -4.46
N ILE A 207 16.81 13.37 -5.80
CA ILE A 207 15.67 13.44 -6.71
C ILE A 207 14.72 12.26 -6.50
N LEU A 208 15.24 11.05 -6.30
CA LEU A 208 14.41 9.86 -6.06
C LEU A 208 13.59 9.99 -4.76
N LEU A 209 14.20 10.52 -3.69
CA LEU A 209 13.49 10.81 -2.43
C LEU A 209 12.39 11.86 -2.61
N LEU A 210 12.68 12.94 -3.36
CA LEU A 210 11.69 13.97 -3.66
C LEU A 210 10.51 13.40 -4.45
N VAL A 211 10.80 12.55 -5.43
CA VAL A 211 9.79 11.89 -6.27
C VAL A 211 8.91 10.94 -5.46
N LEU A 212 9.47 10.17 -4.52
CA LEU A 212 8.68 9.34 -3.61
C LEU A 212 7.76 10.19 -2.74
N ALA A 213 8.27 11.29 -2.17
CA ALA A 213 7.51 12.18 -1.30
C ALA A 213 6.27 12.81 -1.98
N ILE A 214 6.23 12.90 -3.31
CA ILE A 214 5.05 13.39 -4.06
C ILE A 214 3.80 12.57 -3.72
N ILE A 215 3.95 11.26 -3.50
CA ILE A 215 2.82 10.36 -3.25
C ILE A 215 2.08 10.73 -1.95
N PRO A 216 2.68 10.64 -0.74
CA PRO A 216 1.99 11.01 0.49
C PRO A 216 1.60 12.51 0.52
N ILE A 217 2.43 13.41 -0.02
CA ILE A 217 2.11 14.84 -0.08
C ILE A 217 0.84 15.09 -0.91
N SER A 218 0.71 14.43 -2.07
CA SER A 218 -0.48 14.58 -2.92
C SER A 218 -1.75 14.11 -2.21
N LEU A 219 -1.70 13.00 -1.49
CA LEU A 219 -2.84 12.48 -0.72
C LEU A 219 -3.24 13.42 0.40
N ILE A 220 -2.28 13.96 1.16
CA ILE A 220 -2.52 14.95 2.21
C ILE A 220 -3.13 16.23 1.62
N TRP A 221 -2.55 16.74 0.53
CA TRP A 221 -3.01 17.97 -0.10
C TRP A 221 -4.44 17.87 -0.62
N ILE A 222 -4.77 16.76 -1.32
CA ILE A 222 -6.10 16.50 -1.84
C ILE A 222 -7.10 16.28 -0.69
N GLY A 223 -6.71 15.49 0.32
CA GLY A 223 -7.50 15.25 1.52
C GLY A 223 -7.87 16.54 2.24
N ARG A 224 -6.90 17.45 2.43
CA ARG A 224 -7.11 18.78 3.01
C ARG A 224 -8.04 19.63 2.15
N ARG A 225 -7.83 19.69 0.84
CA ARG A 225 -8.63 20.55 -0.06
C ARG A 225 -10.11 20.16 -0.11
N HIS A 226 -10.39 18.86 -0.02
CA HIS A 226 -11.74 18.32 -0.09
C HIS A 226 -12.32 17.94 1.29
N GLN A 227 -11.60 18.25 2.38
CA GLN A 227 -12.00 17.93 3.77
C GLN A 227 -12.35 16.44 3.95
N HIS A 228 -11.52 15.55 3.39
CA HIS A 228 -11.60 14.10 3.57
C HIS A 228 -10.44 13.65 4.46
N THR A 229 -10.72 13.43 5.73
CA THR A 229 -9.73 12.98 6.72
C THR A 229 -9.24 11.55 6.46
N THR A 230 -10.03 10.75 5.76
CA THR A 230 -9.73 9.36 5.38
C THR A 230 -8.50 9.24 4.47
N PHE A 231 -8.10 10.31 3.79
CA PHE A 231 -6.96 10.32 2.86
C PHE A 231 -5.61 10.37 3.60
N TYR A 232 -5.62 10.80 4.87
CA TYR A 232 -4.41 10.87 5.68
C TYR A 232 -3.87 9.48 6.06
N LEU A 233 -4.72 8.46 6.14
CA LEU A 233 -4.28 7.11 6.50
C LEU A 233 -3.55 6.40 5.34
N PRO A 234 -4.02 6.42 4.08
CA PRO A 234 -3.21 5.99 2.94
C PRO A 234 -1.93 6.82 2.78
N ALA A 235 -1.95 8.12 3.11
CA ALA A 235 -0.72 8.92 3.09
C ALA A 235 0.29 8.44 4.14
N LEU A 236 -0.18 8.17 5.37
CA LEU A 236 0.65 7.59 6.43
C LEU A 236 1.17 6.21 6.03
N TYR A 237 0.34 5.38 5.40
CA TYR A 237 0.76 4.10 4.85
C TYR A 237 1.98 4.26 3.93
N TYR A 238 1.89 5.11 2.90
CA TYR A 238 3.01 5.29 1.97
C TYR A 238 4.23 5.89 2.66
N LEU A 239 4.05 6.83 3.59
CA LEU A 239 5.18 7.38 4.35
C LEU A 239 5.92 6.30 5.15
N VAL A 240 5.21 5.41 5.83
CA VAL A 240 5.83 4.31 6.58
C VAL A 240 6.53 3.34 5.64
N ILE A 241 5.89 2.96 4.54
CA ILE A 241 6.50 2.07 3.54
C ILE A 241 7.74 2.71 2.90
N ASP A 242 7.73 4.01 2.60
CA ASP A 242 8.89 4.73 2.04
C ASP A 242 10.06 4.74 3.03
N ILE A 243 9.80 4.97 4.32
CA ILE A 243 10.82 4.92 5.39
C ILE A 243 11.39 3.49 5.50
N CYS A 244 10.52 2.48 5.57
CA CYS A 244 10.95 1.08 5.65
C CYS A 244 11.74 0.65 4.42
N ALA A 245 11.33 1.09 3.23
CA ALA A 245 12.04 0.80 1.99
C ALA A 245 13.42 1.47 1.97
N PHE A 246 13.54 2.72 2.43
CA PHE A 246 14.84 3.39 2.59
C PHE A 246 15.80 2.60 3.50
N LEU A 247 15.27 1.97 4.55
CA LEU A 247 15.98 1.05 5.43
C LEU A 247 16.18 -0.36 4.85
N GLN A 248 15.78 -0.59 3.60
CA GLN A 248 15.86 -1.88 2.88
C GLN A 248 15.09 -3.01 3.57
N LEU A 249 14.00 -2.69 4.26
CA LEU A 249 13.11 -3.67 4.90
C LEU A 249 11.99 -4.16 3.97
N THR A 250 11.82 -3.51 2.81
CA THR A 250 10.76 -3.84 1.83
C THR A 250 11.10 -3.22 0.47
N PRO A 251 10.54 -3.75 -0.64
CA PRO A 251 10.61 -3.10 -1.94
C PRO A 251 10.14 -1.64 -1.94
N MET A 252 10.85 -0.79 -2.68
CA MET A 252 10.49 0.61 -2.88
C MET A 252 9.14 0.70 -3.62
N PRO A 253 8.09 1.31 -3.03
CA PRO A 253 6.78 1.37 -3.66
C PRO A 253 6.85 2.27 -4.89
N LEU A 254 6.35 1.79 -6.04
CA LEU A 254 6.26 2.51 -7.33
C LEU A 254 7.61 2.86 -7.99
N LEU A 255 8.67 3.06 -7.21
CA LEU A 255 10.02 3.36 -7.65
C LEU A 255 10.86 2.10 -7.88
N GLY A 256 10.65 1.05 -7.10
CA GLY A 256 11.20 -0.29 -7.35
C GLY A 256 10.36 -1.05 -8.37
N PHE A 257 10.97 -2.07 -9.00
CA PHE A 257 10.19 -2.99 -9.84
C PHE A 257 9.19 -3.77 -9.01
N GLY A 258 7.91 -3.77 -9.43
CA GLY A 258 6.88 -4.54 -8.75
C GLY A 258 5.45 -4.13 -9.13
N ALA A 259 4.65 -5.11 -9.60
CA ALA A 259 3.27 -4.87 -10.00
C ALA A 259 2.34 -4.55 -8.80
N GLY A 260 2.60 -5.16 -7.64
CA GLY A 260 1.75 -5.03 -6.44
C GLY A 260 1.55 -3.57 -6.00
N PRO A 261 2.61 -2.81 -5.70
CA PRO A 261 2.50 -1.40 -5.32
C PRO A 261 1.76 -0.53 -6.35
N ILE A 262 1.98 -0.78 -7.66
CA ILE A 262 1.31 -0.05 -8.74
C ILE A 262 -0.20 -0.30 -8.72
N LEU A 263 -0.59 -1.58 -8.64
CA LEU A 263 -2.00 -1.97 -8.58
C LEU A 263 -2.68 -1.43 -7.31
N GLY A 264 -2.02 -1.54 -6.16
CA GLY A 264 -2.54 -1.03 -4.89
C GLY A 264 -2.72 0.48 -4.88
N TYR A 265 -1.76 1.23 -5.43
CA TYR A 265 -1.91 2.67 -5.59
C TYR A 265 -3.06 3.01 -6.54
N ALA A 266 -3.16 2.38 -7.71
CA ALA A 266 -4.19 2.66 -8.70
C ALA A 266 -5.62 2.39 -8.16
N LEU A 267 -5.81 1.28 -7.45
CA LEU A 267 -7.06 0.92 -6.80
C LEU A 267 -7.47 1.94 -5.72
N MET A 268 -6.52 2.34 -4.87
CA MET A 268 -6.73 3.36 -3.85
C MET A 268 -7.02 4.73 -4.47
N ALA A 269 -6.27 5.15 -5.49
CA ALA A 269 -6.48 6.39 -6.23
C ALA A 269 -7.88 6.44 -6.87
N TYR A 270 -8.33 5.32 -7.47
CA TYR A 270 -9.70 5.19 -7.97
C TYR A 270 -10.72 5.40 -6.85
N ALA A 271 -10.60 4.70 -5.72
CA ALA A 271 -11.53 4.83 -4.60
C ALA A 271 -11.55 6.25 -4.02
N CYS A 272 -10.40 6.87 -3.81
CA CYS A 272 -10.26 8.29 -3.42
C CYS A 272 -10.95 9.21 -4.42
N SER A 273 -10.74 8.99 -5.72
CA SER A 273 -11.38 9.81 -6.77
C SER A 273 -12.91 9.76 -6.71
N ARG A 274 -13.48 8.59 -6.38
CA ARG A 274 -14.92 8.35 -6.22
C ARG A 274 -15.49 9.07 -5.01
N GLN A 275 -14.78 9.09 -3.89
CA GLN A 275 -15.20 9.84 -2.70
C GLN A 275 -15.29 11.36 -2.98
N ILE A 276 -14.37 11.89 -3.79
CA ILE A 276 -14.41 13.30 -4.21
C ILE A 276 -15.60 13.59 -5.16
N GLN A 277 -16.19 12.58 -5.82
CA GLN A 277 -17.37 12.79 -6.69
C GLN A 277 -18.70 12.82 -5.97
N GLN A 278 -18.78 12.20 -4.77
CA GLN A 278 -20.02 12.04 -4.04
C GLN A 278 -20.37 13.25 -3.15
N ARG A 279 -19.51 14.27 -3.13
CA ARG A 279 -19.77 15.60 -2.55
C ARG A 279 -19.91 16.63 -3.66
#